data_AF-X0WSG9-F1
#
_entry.id   AF-X0WSG9-F1
#
_cell.length_a   1.000
_cell.length_b   1.000
_cell.length_c   1.000
_cell.angle_alpha   90.00
_cell.angle_beta   90.00
_cell.angle_gamma   90.00
#
_symmetry.space_group_name_H-M   'P 1'
#
loop_
_entity.id
_entity.type
_entity.pdbx_description
1 polymer ?
#
loop_
_entity_poly.entity_id
_entity_poly.type
_entity_poly.pdbx_seq_one_letter_code
_entity_poly.pdbx_strand_id
1 'polypeptide(L)' 'MSRRNISKKRFPEADSTYNSYLVSLLISRILKAGKKNLAQNIVNGAFEIIKAKTNED' A
#
# COMPACT_ATOMS: atom_id res chain seq x y z
N MET A 1 1.88 21.30 13.08
CA MET A 1 0.47 21.00 13.39
C MET A 1 -0.24 22.31 13.67
N SER A 2 -1.43 22.54 13.11
CA SER A 2 -2.00 23.87 13.14
C SER A 2 -3.41 23.91 13.71
N ARG A 3 -3.69 25.02 14.40
CA ARG A 3 -5.02 25.43 14.86
C ARG A 3 -5.83 26.19 13.80
N ARG A 4 -5.26 26.58 12.65
CA ARG A 4 -6.01 27.26 11.58
C ARG A 4 -5.51 26.99 10.15
N ASN A 5 -4.47 26.17 9.98
CA ASN A 5 -3.80 25.95 8.69
C ASN A 5 -3.99 24.50 8.21
N ILE A 6 -4.51 24.34 6.99
CA ILE A 6 -4.72 23.03 6.36
C ILE A 6 -3.41 22.57 5.73
N SER A 7 -2.82 21.50 6.24
CA SER A 7 -1.62 20.92 5.65
C SER A 7 -1.94 20.24 4.31
N LYS A 8 -1.10 20.45 3.30
CA LYS A 8 -1.16 19.71 2.05
C LYS A 8 -1.02 18.20 2.34
N LYS A 9 -1.98 17.40 1.87
CA LYS A 9 -1.91 15.93 1.95
C LYS A 9 -0.76 15.45 1.05
N ARG A 10 0.05 14.52 1.57
CA ARG A 10 1.13 13.89 0.81
C ARG A 10 0.61 12.57 0.27
N PHE A 11 0.76 12.36 -1.03
CA PHE A 11 0.50 11.07 -1.65
C PHE A 11 1.81 10.28 -1.76
N PRO A 12 1.77 8.96 -1.54
CA PRO A 12 2.92 8.12 -1.82
C PRO A 12 3.16 8.02 -3.33
N GLU A 13 4.35 7.56 -3.70
CA GLU A 13 4.61 7.13 -5.08
C GLU A 13 3.76 5.90 -5.41
N ALA A 14 3.47 5.75 -6.70
CA ALA A 14 2.79 4.57 -7.22
C ALA A 14 3.63 3.32 -6.91
N ASP A 15 2.94 2.23 -6.58
CA ASP A 15 3.59 0.95 -6.37
C ASP A 15 4.29 0.46 -7.65
N SER A 16 5.49 -0.10 -7.54
CA SER A 16 6.28 -0.52 -8.71
C SER A 16 5.71 -1.73 -9.44
N THR A 17 4.95 -2.58 -8.75
CA THR A 17 4.38 -3.81 -9.33
C THR A 17 3.07 -3.56 -10.06
N TYR A 18 2.18 -2.77 -9.48
CA TYR A 18 0.84 -2.52 -10.03
C TYR A 18 0.64 -1.09 -10.56
N ASN A 19 1.68 -0.24 -10.50
CA ASN A 19 1.61 1.19 -10.83
C ASN A 19 0.41 1.90 -10.17
N SER A 20 0.07 1.49 -8.94
CA SER A 20 -1.15 1.91 -8.25
C SER A 20 -0.85 2.63 -6.95
N TYR A 21 -1.41 3.83 -6.80
CA TYR A 21 -1.36 4.61 -5.56
C TYR A 21 -2.12 3.92 -4.41
N LEU A 22 -3.17 3.16 -4.73
CA LEU A 22 -3.99 2.46 -3.73
C LEU A 22 -3.22 1.33 -3.08
N VAL A 23 -2.45 0.56 -3.86
CA VAL A 23 -1.61 -0.53 -3.35
C VAL A 23 -0.51 0.03 -2.43
N SER A 24 0.14 1.13 -2.85
CA SER A 24 1.15 1.82 -2.05
C SER A 24 0.60 2.34 -0.70
N LEU A 25 -0.63 2.86 -0.71
CA LEU A 25 -1.35 3.25 0.51
C LEU A 25 -1.69 2.04 1.40
N LEU A 26 -2.08 0.91 0.81
CA LEU A 26 -2.41 -0.31 1.54
C LEU A 26 -1.18 -0.91 2.23
N ILE A 27 -0.04 -0.99 1.52
CA ILE A 27 1.25 -1.41 2.09
C ILE A 27 1.63 -0.50 3.26
N SER A 28 1.49 0.83 3.09
CA SER A 28 1.82 1.81 4.13
C SER A 28 0.92 1.70 5.37
N ARG A 29 -0.32 1.23 5.23
CA ARG A 29 -1.26 1.00 6.35
C ARG A 29 -0.95 -0.28 7.14
N ILE A 30 -0.53 -1.35 6.46
CA ILE A 30 -0.20 -2.64 7.10
C ILE A 30 1.19 -2.60 7.74
N LEU A 31 2.05 -1.68 7.29
CA LEU A 31 3.41 -1.50 7.78
C LEU A 31 3.47 -1.39 9.31
N LYS A 32 4.19 -2.32 9.93
CA LYS A 32 4.46 -2.31 11.38
C LYS A 32 5.96 -2.22 11.63
N ALA A 33 6.36 -1.35 12.55
CA ALA A 33 7.75 -1.14 12.97
C ALA A 33 8.72 -0.82 11.79
N GLY A 34 8.24 -0.12 10.77
CA GLY A 34 9.07 0.29 9.62
C GLY A 34 9.49 -0.84 8.67
N LYS A 35 8.99 -2.07 8.85
CA LYS A 35 9.37 -3.24 8.04
C LYS A 35 8.69 -3.25 6.66
N LYS A 36 9.15 -2.39 5.74
CA LYS A 36 8.50 -2.16 4.44
C LYS A 36 8.51 -3.38 3.54
N ASN A 37 9.65 -4.06 3.41
CA ASN A 37 9.76 -5.27 2.61
C ASN A 37 8.82 -6.37 3.11
N LEU A 38 8.70 -6.53 4.43
CA LEU A 38 7.78 -7.51 5.01
C LEU A 38 6.31 -7.17 4.70
N ALA A 39 5.92 -5.89 4.84
CA ALA A 39 4.57 -5.46 4.52
C ALA A 39 4.24 -5.67 3.03
N GLN A 40 5.18 -5.37 2.13
CA GLN A 40 5.01 -5.60 0.70
C GLN A 40 4.87 -7.09 0.37
N ASN A 41 5.69 -7.95 0.97
CA ASN A 41 5.59 -9.41 0.78
C ASN A 41 4.24 -9.96 1.23
N ILE A 42 3.71 -9.48 2.37
CA ILE A 42 2.38 -9.89 2.86
C ILE A 42 1.29 -9.51 1.86
N VAL A 43 1.33 -8.28 1.33
CA VAL A 43 0.33 -7.77 0.38
C VAL A 43 0.38 -8.53 -0.94
N ASN A 44 1.58 -8.74 -1.49
CA ASN A 44 1.76 -9.48 -2.73
C ASN A 44 1.29 -10.94 -2.58
N GLY A 45 1.64 -11.61 -1.48
CA GLY A 45 1.16 -12.96 -1.19
C GLY A 45 -0.37 -13.04 -1.03
N ALA A 46 -0.99 -12.01 -0.45
CA ALA A 46 -2.46 -11.93 -0.37
C ALA A 46 -3.11 -11.79 -1.76
N PHE A 47 -2.51 -10.99 -2.65
CA PHE A 47 -2.98 -10.85 -4.03
C PHE A 47 -2.83 -12.14 -4.84
N GLU A 48 -1.74 -12.89 -4.66
CA GLU A 48 -1.59 -14.21 -5.30
C GLU A 48 -2.71 -15.17 -4.87
N ILE A 49 -3.05 -15.21 -3.57
CA ILE A 49 -4.15 -16.04 -3.06
C ILE A 49 -5.50 -15.61 -3.63
N ILE A 50 -5.75 -14.30 -3.75
CA ILE A 50 -6.98 -13.77 -4.32
C ILE A 50 -7.07 -14.16 -5.79
N LYS A 51 -6.02 -13.88 -6.57
CA LYS A 51 -5.93 -14.23 -8.00
C LYS A 51 -6.19 -15.72 -8.24
N ALA A 52 -5.60 -16.60 -7.41
CA ALA A 52 -5.83 -18.04 -7.51
C ALA A 52 -7.28 -18.46 -7.21
N LYS A 53 -8.02 -17.68 -6.40
CA LYS A 53 -9.42 -17.96 -6.04
C LYS A 53 -10.42 -17.35 -7.02
N THR A 54 -10.13 -16.16 -7.55
CA THR A 54 -11.03 -15.44 -8.46
C THR A 54 -10.77 -15.77 -9.93
N ASN A 55 -9.60 -16.32 -10.27
CA ASN A 55 -9.12 -16.46 -11.66
C ASN A 55 -9.15 -15.14 -12.45
N GLU A 56 -9.02 -14.02 -11.74
CA GLU A 56 -9.05 -12.66 -12.27
C GLU A 56 -7.77 -11.93 -11.82
N ASP A 57 -7.31 -11.00 -12.66
CA ASP A 57 -6.13 -10.16 -12.42
C ASP A 57 -6.46 -8.89 -11.63
#